data_AF-A0A967UR63-F1
#
_entry.id   AF-A0A967UR63-F1
#
_cell.length_a   1.000
_cell.length_b   1.000
_cell.length_c   1.000
_cell.angle_alpha   90.00
_cell.angle_beta   90.00
_cell.angle_gamma   90.00
#
_symmetry.space_group_name_H-M   'P 1'
#
loop_
_entity.id
_entity.type
_entity.pdbx_description
1 polymer ?
#
loop_
_entity_poly.entity_id
_entity_poly.type
_entity_poly.pdbx_seq_one_letter_code
_entity_poly.pdbx_strand_id
1 'polypeptide(L)'
;MRLLESYFTRLVDLDFTAQMEDALDAISRGEQDALPYLERFYGGSGEAPGLRELVQAEIDPRAACTIPLEEEDRQHPLNVRIGRYGPYLERNGERAPLPADITPDELTLERAQEILRKGSQPDVLGTDPRSGRTIYLKTGRYGPYVQLGEQGEEPRMKSLLPGQAPEQLTLDDALQLLSLPRTVGEDP
;
A
#
# COMPACT_ATOMS: atom_id res chain seq x y z
N MET A 1 2.51 -7.18 10.21
CA MET A 1 2.07 -8.20 11.19
C MET A 1 0.82 -8.92 10.71
N ARG A 2 -0.25 -8.19 10.35
CA ARG A 2 -1.54 -8.73 9.89
C ARG A 2 -1.51 -9.87 8.85
N LEU A 3 -0.63 -9.78 7.84
CA LEU A 3 -0.47 -10.86 6.85
C LEU A 3 -0.04 -12.16 7.51
N LEU A 4 0.97 -12.10 8.39
CA LEU A 4 1.45 -13.28 9.10
C LEU A 4 0.42 -13.78 10.11
N GLU A 5 -0.27 -12.88 10.81
CA GLU A 5 -1.32 -13.26 11.77
C GLU A 5 -2.52 -13.93 11.10
N SER A 6 -2.88 -13.51 9.89
CA SER A 6 -4.07 -14.02 9.17
C SER A 6 -3.80 -15.29 8.36
N TYR A 7 -2.60 -15.41 7.77
CA TYR A 7 -2.26 -16.49 6.84
C TYR A 7 -1.22 -17.47 7.39
N PHE A 8 -0.45 -17.06 8.39
CA PHE A 8 0.66 -17.84 8.96
C PHE A 8 0.55 -17.89 10.49
N THR A 9 -0.68 -17.91 11.03
CA THR A 9 -0.96 -17.76 12.47
C THR A 9 -0.09 -18.67 13.33
N ARG A 10 0.06 -19.93 12.93
CA ARG A 10 0.92 -20.90 13.64
C ARG A 10 2.39 -20.47 13.68
N LEU A 11 2.93 -19.85 12.63
CA LEU A 11 4.35 -19.49 12.56
C LEU A 11 4.71 -18.26 13.40
N VAL A 12 3.71 -17.45 13.77
CA VAL A 12 3.89 -16.26 14.64
C VAL A 12 3.45 -16.52 16.08
N ASP A 13 3.00 -17.74 16.36
CA ASP A 13 2.57 -18.15 17.68
C ASP A 13 3.77 -18.43 18.60
N LEU A 14 3.67 -18.00 19.85
CA LEU A 14 4.74 -18.17 20.83
C LEU A 14 4.91 -19.64 21.24
N ASP A 15 3.82 -20.40 21.33
CA ASP A 15 3.88 -21.83 21.66
C ASP A 15 4.51 -22.62 20.53
N PHE A 16 4.27 -22.23 19.27
CA PHE A 16 4.97 -22.82 18.13
C PHE A 16 6.48 -22.60 18.21
N THR A 17 6.92 -21.39 18.57
CA THR A 17 8.34 -21.07 18.73
C THR A 17 8.97 -21.91 19.84
N ALA A 18 8.30 -22.05 20.98
CA ALA A 18 8.76 -22.91 22.07
C ALA A 18 8.89 -24.38 21.64
N GLN A 19 7.88 -24.94 20.96
CA GLN A 19 7.92 -26.31 20.46
C GLN A 19 9.01 -26.56 19.41
N MET A 20 9.31 -25.54 18.60
CA MET A 20 10.41 -25.61 17.64
C MET A 20 11.75 -25.73 18.34
N GLU A 21 12.01 -24.88 19.33
CA GLU A 21 13.24 -24.93 20.12
C GLU A 21 13.40 -26.29 20.83
N ASP A 22 12.35 -26.80 21.48
CA ASP A 22 12.37 -28.11 22.13
C ASP A 22 12.75 -29.24 21.15
N ALA A 23 12.21 -29.19 19.92
CA ALA A 23 12.51 -30.16 18.88
C ALA A 23 13.96 -30.05 18.37
N LEU A 24 14.45 -28.82 18.17
CA LEU A 24 15.83 -28.57 17.75
C LEU A 24 16.83 -29.06 18.82
N ASP A 25 16.50 -28.84 20.09
CA ASP A 25 17.26 -29.32 21.23
C ASP A 25 17.30 -30.85 21.29
N ALA A 26 16.16 -31.52 21.09
CA ALA A 26 16.09 -32.98 21.03
C ALA A 26 16.92 -33.56 19.86
N ILE A 27 16.89 -32.92 18.70
CA ILE A 27 17.71 -33.29 17.55
C ILE A 27 19.20 -33.13 17.88
N SER A 28 19.57 -32.01 18.51
CA SER A 28 20.94 -31.73 18.94
C SER A 28 21.49 -32.77 19.92
N ARG A 29 20.63 -33.27 20.82
CA ARG A 29 20.95 -34.36 21.76
C ARG A 29 20.93 -35.75 21.12
N GLY A 30 20.50 -35.88 19.88
CA GLY A 30 20.36 -37.18 19.18
C GLY A 30 19.13 -37.99 19.61
N GLU A 31 18.16 -37.36 20.26
CA GLU A 31 16.90 -37.98 20.70
C GLU A 31 15.86 -38.04 19.57
N GLN A 32 16.04 -37.23 18.52
CA GLN A 32 15.18 -37.16 17.34
C GLN A 32 16.00 -36.97 16.06
N ASP A 33 15.48 -37.48 14.93
CA ASP A 33 16.06 -37.26 13.61
C ASP A 33 15.59 -35.94 13.00
N ALA A 34 16.50 -35.22 12.34
CA ALA A 34 16.21 -33.92 11.72
C ALA A 34 15.30 -34.03 10.48
N LEU A 35 15.49 -35.08 9.66
CA LEU A 35 14.79 -35.21 8.38
C LEU A 35 13.25 -35.37 8.56
N PRO A 36 12.75 -36.27 9.44
CA PRO A 36 11.31 -36.38 9.70
C PRO A 36 10.70 -35.10 10.28
N TYR A 37 11.48 -34.32 11.04
CA TYR A 37 11.04 -33.01 11.53
C TYR A 37 10.84 -32.03 10.38
N LEU A 38 11.83 -31.88 9.50
CA LEU A 38 11.76 -30.98 8.35
C LEU A 38 10.66 -31.38 7.36
N GLU A 39 10.48 -32.67 7.11
CA GLU A 39 9.42 -33.18 6.24
C GLU A 39 8.03 -32.81 6.78
N ARG A 40 7.81 -32.92 8.10
CA ARG A 40 6.58 -32.48 8.75
C ARG A 40 6.39 -30.97 8.75
N PHE A 41 7.46 -30.22 9.02
CA PHE A 41 7.38 -28.75 9.01
C PHE A 41 7.05 -28.21 7.61
N TYR A 42 7.72 -28.74 6.58
CA TYR A 42 7.55 -28.28 5.22
C TYR A 42 6.32 -28.86 4.53
N GLY A 43 6.12 -30.17 4.64
CA GLY A 43 5.04 -30.93 4.00
C GLY A 43 3.74 -30.98 4.79
N GLY A 44 3.77 -30.64 6.07
CA GLY A 44 2.63 -30.70 6.98
C GLY A 44 2.56 -31.99 7.77
N SER A 45 1.73 -31.99 8.81
CA SER A 45 1.23 -33.21 9.43
C SER A 45 -0.24 -33.34 9.09
N GLY A 46 -0.83 -34.54 9.14
CA GLY A 46 -2.26 -34.73 8.85
C GLY A 46 -3.21 -33.88 9.72
N GLU A 47 -2.69 -33.23 10.76
CA GLU A 47 -3.39 -32.36 11.70
C GLU A 47 -3.21 -30.85 11.39
N ALA A 48 -2.18 -30.47 10.63
CA ALA A 48 -1.89 -29.06 10.35
C ALA A 48 -1.12 -28.87 9.02
N PRO A 49 -1.49 -27.84 8.23
CA PRO A 49 -0.81 -27.55 6.97
C PRO A 49 0.67 -27.24 7.20
N GLY A 50 1.51 -27.71 6.28
CA GLY A 50 2.93 -27.40 6.25
C GLY A 50 3.23 -26.07 5.58
N LEU A 51 4.47 -25.61 5.70
CA LEU A 51 4.90 -24.36 5.06
C LEU A 51 4.63 -24.32 3.56
N ARG A 52 4.78 -25.45 2.85
CA ARG A 52 4.56 -25.53 1.40
C ARG A 52 3.13 -25.14 1.02
N GLU A 53 2.15 -25.63 1.78
CA GLU A 53 0.74 -25.34 1.52
C GLU A 53 0.42 -23.88 1.88
N LEU A 54 0.93 -23.39 3.02
CA LEU A 54 0.71 -22.02 3.46
C LEU A 54 1.25 -20.98 2.46
N VAL A 55 2.41 -21.24 1.83
CA VAL A 55 2.99 -20.35 0.83
C VAL A 55 2.22 -20.38 -0.50
N GLN A 56 1.53 -21.49 -0.80
CA GLN A 56 0.70 -21.63 -2.00
C GLN A 56 -0.72 -21.08 -1.81
N ALA A 57 -1.10 -20.73 -0.57
CA ALA A 57 -2.39 -20.14 -0.29
C ALA A 57 -2.55 -18.81 -1.05
N GLU A 58 -3.75 -18.58 -1.57
CA GLU A 58 -4.06 -17.32 -2.23
C GLU A 58 -4.19 -16.21 -1.18
N ILE A 59 -3.30 -15.21 -1.26
CA ILE A 59 -3.27 -14.06 -0.38
C ILE A 59 -3.81 -12.88 -1.18
N ASP A 60 -4.88 -12.24 -0.70
CA ASP A 60 -5.35 -10.98 -1.27
C ASP A 60 -4.38 -9.86 -0.86
N PRO A 61 -3.55 -9.32 -1.79
CA PRO A 61 -2.59 -8.27 -1.45
C PRO A 61 -3.30 -7.01 -0.98
N ARG A 62 -4.52 -6.76 -1.48
CA ARG A 62 -5.31 -5.60 -1.09
C ARG A 62 -5.77 -5.72 0.35
N ALA A 63 -6.31 -6.86 0.77
CA ALA A 63 -6.71 -7.10 2.15
C ALA A 63 -5.50 -7.06 3.10
N ALA A 64 -4.39 -7.72 2.72
CA ALA A 64 -3.18 -7.76 3.54
C ALA A 64 -2.55 -6.37 3.77
N CYS A 65 -2.67 -5.47 2.81
CA CYS A 65 -2.18 -4.09 2.89
C CYS A 65 -3.24 -3.08 3.37
N THR A 66 -4.38 -3.54 3.90
CA THR A 66 -5.46 -2.69 4.42
C THR A 66 -5.61 -2.86 5.92
N ILE A 67 -5.59 -1.73 6.64
CA ILE A 67 -5.82 -1.64 8.08
C ILE A 67 -7.08 -0.76 8.25
N PRO A 68 -8.24 -1.34 8.62
CA PRO A 68 -9.44 -0.57 8.89
C PRO A 68 -9.24 0.22 10.18
N LEU A 69 -9.59 1.50 10.16
CA LEU A 69 -9.78 2.25 11.39
C LEU A 69 -11.19 1.93 11.91
N GLU A 70 -11.31 1.67 13.21
CA GLU A 70 -12.60 1.31 13.81
C GLU A 70 -13.59 2.47 13.66
N GLU A 71 -14.68 2.26 12.92
CA GLU A 71 -15.74 3.24 12.66
C GLU A 71 -17.13 2.66 12.99
N GLU A 72 -18.07 3.56 13.32
CA GLU A 72 -19.50 3.24 13.38
C GLU A 72 -20.12 3.04 11.98
N ASP A 73 -19.62 3.74 10.96
CA ASP A 73 -20.11 3.63 9.58
C ASP A 73 -19.47 2.44 8.84
N ARG A 74 -20.13 1.29 8.94
CA ARG A 74 -19.71 0.07 8.23
C ARG A 74 -19.89 0.12 6.71
N GLN A 75 -20.68 1.06 6.18
CA GLN A 75 -20.88 1.17 4.73
C GLN A 75 -19.70 1.86 4.05
N HIS A 76 -19.02 2.77 4.73
CA HIS A 76 -17.91 3.54 4.16
C HIS A 76 -16.69 3.58 5.09
N PRO A 77 -16.02 2.45 5.32
CA PRO A 77 -14.92 2.39 6.27
C PRO A 77 -13.75 3.27 5.82
N LEU A 78 -13.23 4.08 6.74
CA LEU A 78 -11.93 4.72 6.59
C LEU A 78 -10.81 3.70 6.80
N ASN A 79 -9.95 3.57 5.79
CA ASN A 79 -8.86 2.60 5.82
C ASN A 79 -7.51 3.29 5.73
N VAL A 80 -6.55 2.78 6.50
CA VAL A 80 -5.13 3.00 6.27
C VAL A 80 -4.64 1.93 5.31
N ARG A 81 -3.95 2.33 4.25
CA ARG A 81 -3.41 1.43 3.24
C ARG A 81 -1.94 1.67 3.02
N ILE A 82 -1.21 0.58 2.84
CA ILE A 82 0.22 0.63 2.57
C ILE A 82 0.42 0.49 1.06
N GLY A 83 0.81 1.58 0.41
CA GLY A 83 1.04 1.65 -1.03
C GLY A 83 2.51 1.83 -1.40
N ARG A 84 2.79 1.88 -2.71
CA ARG A 84 4.14 2.08 -3.26
C ARG A 84 4.81 3.40 -2.86
N TYR A 85 4.02 4.41 -2.49
CA TYR A 85 4.47 5.75 -2.11
C TYR A 85 4.39 5.99 -0.60
N GLY A 86 4.15 4.93 0.18
CA GLY A 86 3.94 5.02 1.62
C GLY A 86 2.49 4.82 2.03
N PRO A 87 2.21 4.98 3.34
CA PRO A 87 0.89 4.82 3.91
C PRO A 87 -0.04 5.98 3.50
N TYR A 88 -1.31 5.66 3.25
CA TYR A 88 -2.31 6.66 2.88
C TYR A 88 -3.69 6.25 3.41
N LEU A 89 -4.56 7.25 3.60
CA LEU A 89 -5.95 7.07 3.96
C LEU A 89 -6.80 6.89 2.70
N GLU A 90 -7.80 6.02 2.75
CA GLU A 90 -8.77 5.80 1.68
C GLU A 90 -10.20 5.70 2.25
N ARG A 91 -11.12 6.48 1.67
CA ARG A 91 -12.58 6.38 1.90
C ARG A 91 -13.34 6.79 0.65
N ASN A 92 -14.27 5.97 0.17
CA ASN A 92 -15.14 6.29 -0.98
C ASN A 92 -14.41 6.81 -2.24
N GLY A 93 -13.16 6.36 -2.46
CA GLY A 93 -12.31 6.80 -3.58
C GLY A 93 -11.50 8.07 -3.31
N GLU A 94 -11.80 8.82 -2.24
CA GLU A 94 -10.94 9.88 -1.72
C GLU A 94 -9.70 9.27 -1.08
N ARG A 95 -8.56 9.95 -1.27
CA ARG A 95 -7.26 9.51 -0.78
C ARG A 95 -6.43 10.68 -0.30
N ALA A 96 -5.70 10.47 0.78
CA ALA A 96 -4.71 11.41 1.28
C ALA A 96 -3.49 10.65 1.80
N PRO A 97 -2.26 11.07 1.47
CA PRO A 97 -1.06 10.49 2.07
C PRO A 97 -1.07 10.73 3.59
N LEU A 98 -0.57 9.76 4.35
CA LEU A 98 -0.30 9.97 5.77
C LEU A 98 1.04 10.70 5.94
N PRO A 99 1.11 11.72 6.81
CA PRO A 99 2.37 12.37 7.14
C PRO A 99 3.40 11.35 7.66
N ALA A 100 4.67 11.50 7.29
CA ALA A 100 5.71 10.54 7.67
C ALA A 100 6.06 10.56 9.18
N ASP A 101 5.70 11.64 9.86
CA ASP A 101 5.94 11.90 11.28
C ASP A 101 4.80 11.44 12.19
N ILE A 102 3.63 11.09 11.64
CA ILE A 102 2.51 10.62 12.46
C ILE A 102 2.78 9.21 12.98
N THR A 103 2.62 9.02 14.28
CA THR A 103 2.72 7.71 14.91
C THR A 103 1.38 6.97 14.84
N PRO A 104 1.37 5.62 14.86
CA PRO A 104 0.11 4.86 14.80
C PRO A 104 -0.88 5.16 15.92
N ASP A 105 -0.38 5.49 17.13
CA ASP A 105 -1.20 5.83 18.29
C ASP A 105 -1.79 7.25 18.23
N GLU A 106 -1.12 8.17 17.53
CA GLU A 106 -1.64 9.51 17.25
C GLU A 106 -2.70 9.54 16.13
N LEU A 107 -2.80 8.47 15.34
CA LEU A 107 -3.76 8.37 14.24
C LEU A 107 -5.16 8.02 14.77
N THR A 108 -5.78 8.97 15.46
CA THR A 108 -7.19 8.87 15.86
C THR A 108 -8.12 9.01 14.66
N LEU A 109 -9.36 8.54 14.80
CA LEU A 109 -10.37 8.64 13.75
C LEU A 109 -10.61 10.10 13.30
N GLU A 110 -10.74 11.02 14.26
CA GLU A 110 -10.93 12.45 13.98
C GLU A 110 -9.76 13.02 13.18
N ARG A 111 -8.53 12.69 13.60
CA ARG A 111 -7.31 13.14 12.93
C ARG A 111 -7.21 12.57 11.52
N ALA A 112 -7.54 11.29 11.35
CA ALA A 112 -7.55 10.65 10.05
C ALA A 112 -8.58 11.30 9.10
N GLN A 113 -9.79 11.63 9.58
CA GLN A 113 -10.78 12.36 8.79
C GLN A 113 -10.30 13.77 8.41
N GLU A 114 -9.63 14.46 9.32
CA GLU A 114 -9.04 15.78 9.04
C GLU A 114 -7.96 15.70 7.95
N ILE A 115 -7.04 14.74 8.08
CA ILE A 115 -5.98 14.49 7.08
C ILE A 115 -6.60 14.15 5.73
N LEU A 116 -7.62 13.28 5.70
CA LEU A 116 -8.29 12.91 4.46
C LEU A 116 -8.93 14.12 3.79
N ARG A 117 -9.68 14.94 4.54
CA ARG A 117 -10.33 16.15 4.00
C ARG A 117 -9.35 17.21 3.50
N LYS A 118 -8.17 17.32 4.12
CA LYS A 118 -7.12 18.26 3.71
C LYS A 118 -6.34 17.74 2.50
N GLY A 119 -5.91 16.49 2.55
CA GLY A 119 -5.08 15.89 1.51
C GLY A 119 -5.85 15.41 0.27
N SER A 120 -7.19 15.32 0.32
CA SER A 120 -8.02 15.08 -0.86
C SER A 120 -8.23 16.33 -1.70
N GLN A 121 -7.88 17.51 -1.19
CA GLN A 121 -7.98 18.76 -1.94
C GLN A 121 -6.88 18.82 -3.01
N PRO A 122 -7.19 19.34 -4.22
CA PRO A 122 -6.19 19.47 -5.27
C PRO A 122 -5.22 20.61 -4.95
N ASP A 123 -3.92 20.36 -5.06
CA ASP A 123 -2.93 21.42 -5.01
C ASP A 123 -2.87 22.13 -6.36
N VAL A 124 -2.98 23.46 -6.37
CA VAL A 124 -2.89 24.25 -7.61
C VAL A 124 -1.44 24.58 -7.89
N LEU A 125 -0.89 24.05 -9.00
CA LEU A 125 0.48 24.32 -9.43
C LEU A 125 0.60 25.62 -10.23
N GLY A 126 -0.48 26.06 -10.87
CA GLY A 126 -0.53 27.28 -11.68
C GLY A 126 -1.43 27.14 -12.90
N THR A 127 -1.17 27.95 -13.92
CA THR A 127 -1.96 28.01 -15.16
C THR A 127 -1.10 27.64 -16.35
N ASP A 128 -1.61 26.82 -17.25
CA ASP A 128 -0.94 26.52 -18.51
C ASP A 128 -0.93 27.76 -19.43
N PRO A 129 0.23 28.28 -19.84
CA PRO A 129 0.33 29.47 -20.68
C PRO A 129 -0.26 29.29 -22.08
N ARG A 130 -0.46 28.05 -22.55
CA ARG A 130 -1.01 27.78 -23.90
C ARG A 130 -2.54 27.76 -23.92
N SER A 131 -3.15 27.06 -22.97
CA SER A 131 -4.61 26.89 -22.91
C SER A 131 -5.30 27.85 -21.93
N GLY A 132 -4.56 28.49 -21.03
CA GLY A 132 -5.11 29.33 -19.95
C GLY A 132 -5.80 28.54 -18.83
N ARG A 133 -5.71 27.20 -18.85
CA ARG A 133 -6.37 26.31 -17.88
C ARG A 133 -5.50 26.04 -16.66
N THR A 134 -6.12 25.84 -15.51
CA THR A 134 -5.44 25.51 -14.26
C THR A 134 -4.83 24.11 -14.29
N ILE A 135 -3.64 23.97 -13.71
CA ILE A 135 -2.97 22.70 -13.48
C ILE A 135 -3.06 22.35 -11.99
N TYR A 136 -3.55 21.16 -11.71
CA TYR A 136 -3.70 20.60 -10.37
C TYR A 136 -2.75 19.42 -10.17
N LEU A 137 -2.22 19.27 -8.96
CA LEU A 137 -1.63 18.03 -8.45
C LEU A 137 -2.65 17.33 -7.56
N LYS A 138 -2.90 16.05 -7.84
CA LYS A 138 -3.91 15.24 -7.15
C LYS A 138 -3.38 13.85 -6.85
N THR A 139 -3.97 13.18 -5.86
CA THR A 139 -3.66 11.78 -5.53
C THR A 139 -4.82 10.88 -5.97
N GLY A 140 -4.53 9.92 -6.86
CA GLY A 140 -5.55 9.06 -7.47
C GLY A 140 -5.32 7.57 -7.20
N ARG A 141 -6.10 6.74 -7.90
CA ARG A 141 -6.04 5.27 -7.73
C ARG A 141 -4.66 4.67 -7.98
N TYR A 142 -3.91 5.29 -8.89
CA TYR A 142 -2.56 4.89 -9.31
C TYR A 142 -1.47 5.73 -8.65
N GLY A 143 -1.79 6.56 -7.65
CA GLY A 143 -0.84 7.48 -7.03
C GLY A 143 -0.95 8.91 -7.56
N PRO A 144 0.07 9.76 -7.32
CA PRO A 144 0.03 11.18 -7.64
C PRO A 144 0.04 11.41 -9.15
N TYR A 145 -0.73 12.41 -9.58
CA TYR A 145 -0.85 12.80 -10.97
C TYR A 145 -1.13 14.30 -11.11
N VAL A 146 -0.70 14.86 -12.23
CA VAL A 146 -1.06 16.22 -12.65
C VAL A 146 -2.29 16.18 -13.55
N GLN A 147 -3.18 17.16 -13.40
CA GLN A 147 -4.40 17.33 -14.17
C GLN A 147 -4.46 18.75 -14.73
N LEU A 148 -4.67 18.88 -16.04
CA LEU A 148 -4.95 20.15 -16.71
C LEU A 148 -6.46 20.33 -16.92
N GLY A 149 -7.02 21.45 -16.42
CA GLY A 149 -8.44 21.78 -16.52
C GLY A 149 -9.29 21.05 -15.47
N GLU A 150 -10.53 21.51 -15.31
CA GLU A 150 -11.47 20.95 -14.34
C GLU A 150 -12.20 19.69 -14.86
N GLN A 151 -12.91 19.00 -13.95
CA GLN A 151 -13.79 17.89 -14.36
C GLN A 151 -14.90 18.43 -15.26
N GLY A 152 -14.99 17.91 -16.48
CA GLY A 152 -15.92 18.37 -17.52
C GLY A 152 -15.27 19.13 -18.67
N GLU A 153 -14.01 19.55 -18.55
CA GLU A 153 -13.27 20.30 -19.58
C GLU A 153 -12.38 19.42 -20.50
N GLU A 154 -12.69 18.13 -20.60
CA GLU A 154 -11.77 17.10 -21.14
C GLU A 154 -10.39 17.17 -20.46
N PRO A 155 -10.32 16.89 -19.14
CA PRO A 155 -9.10 17.06 -18.39
C PRO A 155 -8.00 16.11 -18.89
N ARG A 156 -6.80 16.67 -19.13
CA ARG A 156 -5.62 15.86 -19.46
C ARG A 156 -4.91 15.50 -18.17
N MET A 157 -4.65 14.20 -17.97
CA MET A 157 -4.02 13.69 -16.75
C MET A 157 -2.71 12.98 -17.07
N LYS A 158 -1.69 13.21 -16.24
CA LYS A 158 -0.43 12.47 -16.30
C LYS A 158 0.08 12.12 -14.92
N SER A 159 0.34 10.84 -14.71
CA SER A 159 1.01 10.38 -13.50
C SER A 159 2.43 10.93 -13.41
N LEU A 160 2.89 11.17 -12.19
CA LEU A 160 4.28 11.49 -11.93
C LEU A 160 5.18 10.30 -12.32
N LEU A 161 6.42 10.61 -12.68
CA LEU A 161 7.43 9.59 -12.95
C LEU A 161 7.86 8.91 -11.64
N PRO A 162 8.35 7.65 -11.72
CA PRO A 162 8.91 6.98 -10.55
C PRO A 162 10.01 7.83 -9.89
N GLY A 163 9.94 8.00 -8.57
CA GLY A 163 10.92 8.75 -7.79
C GLY A 163 10.69 10.26 -7.67
N GLN A 164 9.73 10.85 -8.41
CA GLN A 164 9.36 12.25 -8.20
C GLN A 164 8.54 12.42 -6.92
N ALA A 165 8.98 13.33 -6.05
CA ALA A 165 8.25 13.71 -4.84
C ALA A 165 7.13 14.71 -5.20
N PRO A 166 5.86 14.42 -4.88
CA PRO A 166 4.74 15.33 -5.17
C PRO A 166 4.94 16.72 -4.58
N GLU A 167 5.50 16.81 -3.36
CA GLU A 167 5.69 18.09 -2.66
C GLU A 167 6.73 19.02 -3.34
N GLN A 168 7.59 18.46 -4.20
CA GLN A 168 8.65 19.19 -4.89
C GLN A 168 8.29 19.51 -6.35
N LEU A 169 7.11 19.08 -6.82
CA LEU A 169 6.73 19.21 -8.21
C LEU A 169 6.44 20.66 -8.59
N THR A 170 7.12 21.16 -9.63
CA THR A 170 6.91 22.53 -10.11
C THR A 170 5.90 22.61 -11.25
N LEU A 171 5.43 23.83 -11.57
CA LEU A 171 4.60 24.07 -12.75
C LEU A 171 5.29 23.62 -14.04
N ASP A 172 6.60 23.88 -14.17
CA ASP A 172 7.39 23.49 -15.33
C ASP A 172 7.47 21.97 -15.48
N ASP A 173 7.68 21.24 -14.38
CA ASP A 173 7.65 19.77 -14.38
C ASP A 173 6.27 19.24 -14.81
N ALA A 174 5.20 19.84 -14.29
CA ALA A 174 3.84 19.48 -14.66
C ALA A 174 3.56 19.70 -16.15
N LEU A 175 4.02 20.82 -16.72
CA LEU A 175 3.92 21.09 -18.16
C LEU A 175 4.70 20.07 -19.00
N GLN A 176 5.88 19.65 -18.54
CA GLN A 176 6.64 18.58 -19.19
C GLN A 176 5.88 17.25 -19.15
N LEU A 177 5.33 16.86 -17.99
CA LEU A 177 4.53 15.64 -17.86
C LEU A 177 3.32 15.67 -18.80
N LEU A 178 2.55 16.76 -18.78
CA LEU A 178 1.33 16.94 -19.57
C LEU A 178 1.56 16.93 -21.08
N SER A 179 2.79 17.16 -21.53
CA SER A 179 3.15 17.09 -22.94
C SER A 179 3.40 15.65 -23.46
N LEU A 180 3.39 14.64 -22.58
CA LEU A 180 3.56 13.24 -22.96
C LEU A 180 2.24 12.61 -23.45
N PRO A 181 2.25 11.59 -24.33
CA PRO A 181 3.40 11.11 -25.09
C PRO A 181 3.77 12.09 -26.21
N ARG A 182 5.07 12.22 -26.51
CA ARG A 182 5.57 13.04 -27.62
C ARG A 182 5.98 12.14 -28.77
N THR A 183 5.64 12.53 -30.00
CA THR A 183 6.16 11.88 -31.21
C THR A 183 7.64 12.24 -31.36
N VAL A 184 8.52 11.23 -31.37
CA VAL A 184 9.98 11.39 -31.52
C VAL A 184 10.45 11.28 -32.97
N GLY A 185 9.61 10.74 -33.86
CA GLY A 185 9.88 10.51 -35.28
C GLY A 185 9.00 9.38 -35.82
N GLU A 186 9.03 9.16 -37.13
CA GLU A 186 8.47 7.97 -37.78
C GLU A 186 9.62 6.98 -38.06
N ASP A 187 9.35 5.68 -37.89
CA ASP A 187 10.31 4.59 -38.17
C ASP A 187 10.49 4.46 -39.71
N PRO A 188 11.74 4.41 -40.23
CA PRO A 188 12.04 4.45 -41.67
C PRO A 188 11.67 3.19 -42.47
#